data_AF-A0A7T8GZZ7-F1
#
_entry.id   AF-A0A7T8GZZ7-F1
#
_cell.length_a   1.000
_cell.length_b   1.000
_cell.length_c   1.000
_cell.angle_alpha   90.00
_cell.angle_beta   90.00
_cell.angle_gamma   90.00
#
_symmetry.space_group_name_H-M   'P 1'
#
loop_
_entity.id
_entity.type
_entity.pdbx_description
1 polymer ?
#
loop_
_entity_poly.entity_id
_entity_poly.type
_entity_poly.pdbx_seq_one_letter_code
_entity_poly.pdbx_strand_id
1 'polypeptide(L)'
;MILKASSLPFLGGDAQSSQPACNHLPHGGHLHMLIDFSDILQIDVYELGRTYLRLSQALCINIPAMDPCLYVMRFAHKLEFGEKTHEVSMTALRIVSRMKKDWIHFGRRTSGLCGAALLIASRLHTFNRTVGDVIKIVKVHESTLRKRLSEFGETPASQLTLDEFMSIDLDAMTEEMDPPSFKLARKKDRERHCFD
;
A
#
# COMPACT_ATOMS: atom_id res chain seq x y z
N MET A 1 22.03 32.49 -17.97
CA MET A 1 22.68 31.18 -17.70
C MET A 1 21.70 30.37 -16.84
N ILE A 2 20.69 29.64 -17.33
CA ILE A 2 20.56 28.68 -18.44
C ILE A 2 21.60 27.53 -18.36
N LEU A 3 21.08 26.36 -17.95
CA LEU A 3 21.47 24.96 -18.16
C LEU A 3 22.93 24.50 -17.93
N LYS A 4 23.08 23.48 -17.06
CA LYS A 4 23.29 22.07 -17.51
C LYS A 4 23.35 21.11 -16.30
N ALA A 5 22.31 20.31 -16.14
CA ALA A 5 22.39 18.99 -15.54
C ALA A 5 21.66 18.04 -16.49
N SER A 6 22.27 17.82 -17.66
CA SER A 6 21.85 16.79 -18.60
C SER A 6 22.68 15.54 -18.33
N SER A 7 21.95 14.44 -18.14
CA SER A 7 22.26 13.13 -18.72
C SER A 7 23.40 12.33 -18.11
N LEU A 8 23.03 11.25 -17.41
CA LEU A 8 23.54 9.88 -17.58
C LEU A 8 22.65 8.92 -16.74
N PRO A 9 22.53 7.65 -17.12
CA PRO A 9 21.34 7.16 -17.79
C PRO A 9 20.42 6.36 -16.86
N PHE A 10 19.13 6.46 -17.17
CA PHE A 10 18.07 5.55 -16.74
C PHE A 10 18.39 4.18 -17.36
N LEU A 11 19.04 3.29 -16.60
CA LEU A 11 19.03 1.87 -16.94
C LEU A 11 17.64 1.34 -16.62
N GLY A 12 16.82 1.24 -17.67
CA GLY A 12 15.84 0.17 -17.76
C GLY A 12 16.59 -1.15 -17.65
N GLY A 13 16.26 -1.90 -16.61
CA GLY A 13 16.70 -3.27 -16.38
C GLY A 13 15.47 -4.06 -15.93
N ASP A 14 14.76 -4.58 -16.92
CA ASP A 14 13.94 -5.79 -16.91
C ASP A 14 13.15 -6.09 -15.63
N ALA A 15 11.91 -5.62 -15.61
CA ALA A 15 10.84 -6.27 -14.85
C ALA A 15 10.48 -7.60 -15.54
N GLN A 16 11.40 -8.58 -15.50
CA GLN A 16 11.13 -9.96 -15.88
C GLN A 16 11.23 -10.87 -14.65
N SER A 17 10.12 -11.56 -14.40
CA SER A 17 9.97 -12.75 -13.55
C SER A 17 10.52 -12.68 -12.13
N SER A 18 9.89 -11.85 -11.29
CA SER A 18 9.88 -12.14 -9.85
C SER A 18 8.53 -12.75 -9.48
N GLN A 19 8.40 -14.08 -9.62
CA GLN A 19 7.44 -14.80 -8.77
C GLN A 19 7.66 -14.31 -7.33
N PRO A 20 6.61 -14.03 -6.54
CA PRO A 20 6.82 -13.71 -5.14
C PRO A 20 7.34 -14.98 -4.48
N ALA A 21 8.66 -15.06 -4.33
CA ALA A 21 9.34 -16.01 -3.47
C ALA A 21 8.95 -15.71 -2.03
N CYS A 22 7.72 -16.10 -1.68
CA CYS A 22 7.23 -16.18 -0.32
C CYS A 22 7.83 -17.44 0.32
N ASN A 23 9.16 -17.56 0.30
CA ASN A 23 9.87 -18.65 0.94
C ASN A 23 11.16 -18.07 1.53
N HIS A 24 11.28 -18.21 2.85
CA HIS A 24 12.41 -17.86 3.73
C HIS A 24 12.32 -16.49 4.42
N LEU A 25 11.43 -16.38 5.42
CA LEU A 25 11.80 -15.63 6.62
C LEU A 25 12.51 -16.62 7.58
N PRO A 26 13.74 -16.36 8.03
CA PRO A 26 14.36 -17.17 9.06
C PRO A 26 13.64 -16.89 10.38
N HIS A 27 13.11 -17.94 11.00
CA HIS A 27 12.63 -18.03 12.38
C HIS A 27 11.73 -16.89 12.91
N GLY A 28 10.41 -17.10 12.90
CA GLY A 28 9.52 -16.66 13.99
C GLY A 28 9.41 -15.17 14.32
N GLY A 29 9.97 -14.28 13.51
CA GLY A 29 9.88 -12.84 13.73
C GLY A 29 8.48 -12.32 13.44
N HIS A 30 7.70 -12.04 14.47
CA HIS A 30 6.45 -11.29 14.31
C HIS A 30 6.78 -9.89 13.79
N LEU A 31 6.19 -9.52 12.65
CA LEU A 31 6.33 -8.19 12.09
C LEU A 31 5.48 -7.23 12.89
N HIS A 32 6.12 -6.25 13.53
CA HIS A 32 5.47 -5.23 14.35
C HIS A 32 5.66 -3.85 13.73
N MET A 33 4.58 -3.06 13.74
CA MET A 33 4.63 -1.67 13.33
C MET A 33 5.11 -0.80 14.50
N LEU A 34 5.74 0.34 14.22
CA LEU A 34 6.17 1.28 15.27
C LEU A 34 5.03 1.72 16.18
N ILE A 35 3.80 1.80 15.63
CA ILE A 35 2.58 2.10 16.39
C ILE A 35 2.20 0.97 17.36
N ASP A 36 2.52 -0.29 17.04
CA ASP A 36 2.28 -1.41 17.95
C ASP A 36 3.13 -1.25 19.23
N PHE A 37 4.36 -0.73 19.11
CA PHE A 37 5.21 -0.40 20.27
C PHE A 37 4.76 0.85 21.00
N SER A 38 4.35 1.89 20.26
CA SER A 38 3.78 3.12 20.83
C SER A 38 2.57 2.83 21.73
N ASP A 39 1.67 1.94 21.29
CA ASP A 39 0.49 1.52 22.06
C ASP A 39 0.87 0.79 23.36
N ILE A 40 1.96 0.01 23.39
CA ILE A 40 2.40 -0.72 24.60
C ILE A 40 3.16 0.20 25.55
N LEU A 41 4.09 0.99 25.02
CA LEU A 41 4.97 1.87 25.80
C LEU A 41 4.26 3.14 26.25
N GLN A 42 3.10 3.47 25.68
CA GLN A 42 2.36 4.71 25.91
C GLN A 42 3.23 5.96 25.63
N ILE A 43 4.11 5.85 24.63
CA ILE A 43 4.98 6.93 24.14
C ILE A 43 4.51 7.34 22.74
N ASP A 44 4.60 8.63 22.43
CA ASP A 44 4.23 9.14 21.11
C ASP A 44 5.04 8.47 19.98
N VAL A 45 4.34 8.03 18.94
CA VAL A 45 4.94 7.30 17.80
C VAL A 45 5.96 8.16 17.03
N TYR A 46 5.80 9.49 17.02
CA TYR A 46 6.76 10.37 16.37
C TYR A 46 8.03 10.52 17.20
N GLU A 47 7.93 10.54 18.52
CA GLU A 47 9.10 10.48 19.41
C GLU A 47 9.89 9.19 19.26
N LEU A 48 9.19 8.07 19.23
CA LEU A 48 9.80 6.76 18.98
C LEU A 48 10.48 6.73 17.61
N GLY A 49 9.82 7.28 16.57
CA GLY A 49 10.36 7.37 15.22
C GLY A 49 11.60 8.27 15.11
N ARG A 50 11.63 9.42 15.80
CA ARG A 50 12.80 10.31 15.85
C ARG A 50 13.99 9.60 16.51
N THR A 51 13.76 8.92 17.62
CA THR A 51 14.81 8.18 18.34
C THR A 51 15.34 7.02 17.51
N TYR A 52 14.43 6.26 16.89
CA TYR A 52 14.77 5.18 15.97
C TYR A 52 15.66 5.65 14.81
N LEU A 53 15.28 6.75 14.15
CA LEU A 53 16.07 7.31 13.04
C LEU A 53 17.44 7.79 13.50
N ARG A 54 17.53 8.50 14.62
CA ARG A 54 18.81 8.96 15.19
C ARG A 54 19.74 7.79 15.50
N LEU A 55 19.20 6.73 16.10
CA LEU A 55 19.96 5.53 16.44
C LEU A 55 20.45 4.79 15.19
N SER A 56 19.57 4.58 14.21
CA SER A 56 19.92 3.94 12.93
C SER A 56 21.02 4.71 12.19
N GLN A 57 20.93 6.05 12.16
CA GLN A 57 21.94 6.91 11.55
C GLN A 57 23.27 6.87 12.31
N ALA A 58 23.24 6.95 13.64
CA ALA A 58 24.45 6.93 14.46
C ALA A 58 25.19 5.59 14.38
N LEU A 59 24.45 4.49 14.21
CA LEU A 59 25.01 3.13 14.12
C LEU A 59 25.22 2.65 12.68
N CYS A 60 24.94 3.49 11.67
CA CYS A 60 25.02 3.14 10.24
C CYS A 60 24.26 1.85 9.87
N ILE A 61 23.12 1.60 10.52
CA ILE A 61 22.30 0.41 10.26
C ILE A 61 21.43 0.66 9.04
N ASN A 62 21.61 -0.12 7.98
CA ASN A 62 20.73 -0.11 6.82
C ASN A 62 19.52 -1.01 7.08
N ILE A 63 18.33 -0.42 7.22
CA ILE A 63 17.09 -1.16 7.43
C ILE A 63 16.42 -1.41 6.07
N PRO A 64 16.16 -2.67 5.69
CA PRO A 64 15.46 -2.95 4.45
C PRO A 64 14.03 -2.44 4.48
N ALA A 65 13.53 -2.01 3.31
CA ALA A 65 12.13 -1.66 3.16
C ALA A 65 11.25 -2.90 3.37
N MET A 66 10.28 -2.81 4.27
CA MET A 66 9.33 -3.89 4.54
C MET A 66 8.28 -4.00 3.44
N ASP A 67 8.06 -5.20 2.90
CA ASP A 67 7.03 -5.43 1.89
C ASP A 67 5.61 -5.36 2.50
N PRO A 68 4.71 -4.50 1.98
CA PRO A 68 3.33 -4.39 2.47
C PRO A 68 2.55 -5.71 2.47
N CYS A 69 2.89 -6.63 1.57
CA CYS A 69 2.27 -7.95 1.46
C CYS A 69 2.30 -8.73 2.78
N LEU A 70 3.36 -8.55 3.57
CA LEU A 70 3.53 -9.26 4.83
C LEU A 70 2.52 -8.81 5.91
N TYR A 71 2.05 -7.56 5.83
CA TYR A 71 1.03 -7.06 6.75
C TYR A 71 -0.38 -7.54 6.39
N VAL A 72 -0.65 -7.82 5.12
CA VAL A 72 -1.98 -8.25 4.63
C VAL A 72 -2.41 -9.53 5.33
N MET A 73 -1.55 -10.55 5.35
CA MET A 73 -1.83 -11.83 6.02
C MET A 73 -2.14 -11.63 7.51
N ARG A 74 -1.28 -10.87 8.21
CA ARG A 74 -1.45 -10.58 9.65
C ARG A 74 -2.78 -9.88 9.94
N PHE A 75 -3.17 -8.91 9.10
CA PHE A 75 -4.43 -8.18 9.28
C PHE A 75 -5.66 -9.03 8.92
N ALA A 76 -5.56 -9.87 7.89
CA ALA A 76 -6.64 -10.78 7.51
C ALA A 76 -6.97 -11.79 8.62
N HIS A 77 -5.96 -12.35 9.28
CA HIS A 77 -6.16 -13.22 10.44
C HIS A 77 -6.90 -12.49 11.58
N LYS A 78 -6.61 -11.21 11.82
CA LYS A 78 -7.30 -10.40 12.83
C LYS A 78 -8.73 -10.00 12.44
N LEU A 79 -9.08 -10.04 11.16
CA LEU A 79 -10.42 -9.75 10.64
C LEU A 79 -11.36 -10.97 10.64
N GLU A 80 -10.85 -12.14 11.05
CA GLU A 80 -11.63 -13.36 11.30
C GLU A 80 -12.54 -13.75 10.12
N PHE A 81 -11.94 -14.01 8.96
CA PHE A 81 -12.69 -14.47 7.77
C PHE A 81 -12.96 -15.98 7.75
N GLY A 82 -12.68 -16.69 8.86
CA GLY A 82 -12.84 -18.14 8.98
C GLY A 82 -11.98 -18.90 7.97
N GLU A 83 -12.56 -19.93 7.34
CA GLU A 83 -11.87 -20.79 6.36
C GLU A 83 -11.44 -20.03 5.09
N LYS A 84 -12.15 -18.95 4.74
CA LYS A 84 -11.85 -18.11 3.56
C LYS A 84 -10.74 -17.08 3.80
N THR A 85 -10.11 -17.06 4.98
CA THR A 85 -9.05 -16.09 5.32
C THR A 85 -7.92 -16.11 4.29
N HIS A 86 -7.52 -17.30 3.82
CA HIS A 86 -6.46 -17.41 2.82
C HIS A 86 -6.88 -16.82 1.47
N GLU A 87 -8.07 -17.19 0.96
CA GLU A 87 -8.62 -16.68 -0.30
C GLU A 87 -8.77 -15.15 -0.31
N VAL A 88 -9.35 -14.58 0.76
CA VAL A 88 -9.50 -13.13 0.93
C VAL A 88 -8.13 -12.44 0.95
N SER A 89 -7.14 -13.04 1.62
CA SER A 89 -5.80 -12.48 1.68
C SER A 89 -5.11 -12.50 0.32
N MET A 90 -5.26 -13.58 -0.45
CA MET A 90 -4.70 -13.68 -1.80
C MET A 90 -5.32 -12.66 -2.74
N THR A 91 -6.65 -12.45 -2.69
CA THR A 91 -7.30 -11.38 -3.44
C THR A 91 -6.82 -10.00 -3.00
N ALA A 92 -6.68 -9.76 -1.70
CA ALA A 92 -6.15 -8.50 -1.18
C ALA A 92 -4.71 -8.23 -1.64
N LEU A 93 -3.86 -9.26 -1.67
CA LEU A 93 -2.48 -9.16 -2.17
C LEU A 93 -2.46 -8.74 -3.65
N ARG A 94 -3.33 -9.33 -4.49
CA ARG A 94 -3.47 -8.93 -5.89
C ARG A 94 -3.89 -7.46 -6.03
N ILE A 95 -4.84 -7.02 -5.22
CA ILE A 95 -5.28 -5.61 -5.18
C ILE A 95 -4.12 -4.70 -4.76
N VAL A 96 -3.35 -5.06 -3.73
CA VAL A 96 -2.17 -4.30 -3.29
C VAL A 96 -1.14 -4.20 -4.42
N SER A 97 -0.84 -5.30 -5.11
CA SER A 97 0.07 -5.30 -6.26
C SER A 97 -0.40 -4.36 -7.36
N ARG A 98 -1.71 -4.35 -7.67
CA ARG A 98 -2.27 -3.39 -8.64
C ARG A 98 -2.16 -1.95 -8.15
N MET A 99 -2.53 -1.67 -6.91
CA MET A 99 -2.36 -0.33 -6.32
C MET A 99 -0.90 0.14 -6.29
N LYS A 100 0.06 -0.80 -6.21
CA LYS A 100 1.49 -0.48 -6.31
C LYS A 100 1.85 0.01 -7.71
N LYS A 101 1.36 -0.69 -8.75
CA LYS A 101 1.53 -0.30 -10.17
C LYS A 101 0.82 1.00 -10.53
N ASP A 102 -0.32 1.28 -9.92
CA ASP A 102 -1.04 2.56 -10.07
C ASP A 102 -0.42 3.70 -9.23
N TRP A 103 0.79 3.51 -8.67
CA TRP A 103 1.54 4.49 -7.88
C TRP A 103 0.79 5.08 -6.65
N ILE A 104 -0.31 4.45 -6.22
CA ILE A 104 -1.13 4.89 -5.07
C ILE A 104 -0.35 4.84 -3.76
N HIS A 105 0.64 3.95 -3.67
CA HIS A 105 1.45 3.68 -2.49
C HIS A 105 2.63 4.65 -2.29
N PHE A 106 3.09 5.33 -3.35
CA PHE A 106 4.36 6.04 -3.33
C PHE A 106 4.38 7.20 -2.31
N GLY A 107 5.43 7.26 -1.49
CA GLY A 107 5.60 8.28 -0.45
C GLY A 107 4.54 8.26 0.67
N ARG A 108 3.80 7.16 0.82
CA ARG A 108 2.59 7.08 1.67
C ARG A 108 2.63 5.84 2.57
N ARG A 109 1.90 5.88 3.69
CA ARG A 109 1.84 4.78 4.67
C ARG A 109 1.14 3.56 4.06
N THR A 110 1.85 2.44 3.99
CA THR A 110 1.40 1.20 3.36
C THR A 110 0.33 0.46 4.17
N SER A 111 0.24 0.66 5.50
CA SER A 111 -0.81 0.08 6.34
C SER A 111 -2.23 0.46 5.88
N GLY A 112 -2.41 1.72 5.45
CA GLY A 112 -3.70 2.19 4.92
C GLY A 112 -4.02 1.61 3.54
N LEU A 113 -3.00 1.29 2.76
CA LEU A 113 -3.13 0.60 1.47
C LEU A 113 -3.62 -0.84 1.68
N CYS A 114 -2.96 -1.59 2.57
CA CYS A 114 -3.33 -2.95 2.93
C CYS A 114 -4.75 -3.02 3.50
N GLY A 115 -5.13 -2.06 4.37
CA GLY A 115 -6.48 -1.99 4.91
C GLY A 115 -7.54 -1.75 3.83
N ALA A 116 -7.27 -0.86 2.86
CA ALA A 116 -8.21 -0.60 1.78
C ALA A 116 -8.38 -1.83 0.88
N ALA A 117 -7.27 -2.49 0.54
CA ALA A 117 -7.28 -3.73 -0.24
C ALA A 117 -8.04 -4.86 0.48
N LEU A 118 -7.84 -5.03 1.78
CA LEU A 118 -8.58 -6.03 2.58
C LEU A 118 -10.07 -5.72 2.66
N LEU A 119 -10.45 -4.45 2.78
CA LEU A 119 -11.86 -4.07 2.79
C LEU A 119 -12.51 -4.40 1.43
N ILE A 120 -11.84 -4.11 0.32
CA ILE A 120 -12.34 -4.45 -1.02
C ILE A 120 -12.44 -5.98 -1.18
N ALA A 121 -11.37 -6.71 -0.86
CA ALA A 121 -11.34 -8.17 -0.94
C ALA A 121 -12.43 -8.82 -0.06
N SER A 122 -12.66 -8.30 1.15
CA SER A 122 -13.72 -8.80 2.02
C SER A 122 -15.10 -8.71 1.35
N ARG A 123 -15.40 -7.58 0.69
CA ARG A 123 -16.67 -7.40 -0.02
C ARG A 123 -16.82 -8.33 -1.22
N LEU A 124 -15.74 -8.54 -1.97
CA LEU A 124 -15.72 -9.47 -3.11
C LEU A 124 -16.03 -10.90 -2.66
N HIS A 125 -15.57 -11.30 -1.48
CA HIS A 125 -15.84 -12.61 -0.87
C HIS A 125 -17.10 -12.65 0.00
N THR A 126 -18.01 -11.66 -0.14
CA THR A 126 -19.29 -11.58 0.60
C THR A 126 -19.13 -11.45 2.13
N PHE A 127 -18.02 -10.87 2.60
CA PHE A 127 -17.82 -10.47 3.99
C PHE A 127 -18.08 -8.98 4.18
N ASN A 128 -19.12 -8.64 4.96
CA ASN A 128 -19.51 -7.27 5.25
C ASN A 128 -18.70 -6.66 6.42
N ARG A 129 -17.39 -6.49 6.24
CA ARG A 129 -16.56 -5.76 7.22
C ARG A 129 -16.78 -4.25 7.11
N THR A 130 -16.85 -3.58 8.25
CA THR A 130 -17.00 -2.12 8.27
C THR A 130 -15.65 -1.42 8.18
N VAL A 131 -15.66 -0.15 7.77
CA VAL A 131 -14.46 0.71 7.80
C VAL A 131 -13.87 0.79 9.22
N GLY A 132 -14.73 0.82 10.26
CA GLY A 132 -14.31 0.85 11.65
C GLY A 132 -13.55 -0.40 12.09
N ASP A 133 -13.98 -1.59 11.65
CA ASP A 133 -13.31 -2.85 11.98
C ASP A 133 -11.90 -2.91 11.41
N VAL A 134 -11.74 -2.49 10.15
CA VAL A 134 -10.44 -2.44 9.49
C VAL A 134 -9.52 -1.42 10.16
N ILE A 135 -10.02 -0.23 10.50
CA ILE A 135 -9.22 0.84 11.16
C ILE A 135 -8.61 0.37 12.47
N LYS A 136 -9.40 -0.34 13.30
CA LYS A 136 -8.93 -0.87 14.59
C LYS A 136 -7.70 -1.78 14.43
N ILE A 137 -7.63 -2.52 13.31
CA ILE A 137 -6.58 -3.50 13.04
C ILE A 137 -5.37 -2.86 12.36
N VAL A 138 -5.59 -2.03 11.34
CA VAL A 138 -4.49 -1.44 10.56
C VAL A 138 -3.92 -0.17 11.19
N LYS A 139 -4.57 0.36 12.22
CA LYS A 139 -4.14 1.51 13.04
C LYS A 139 -3.87 2.76 12.18
N VAL A 140 -4.81 3.09 11.30
CA VAL A 140 -4.80 4.31 10.48
C VAL A 140 -6.08 5.12 10.67
N HIS A 141 -6.02 6.42 10.43
CA HIS A 141 -7.20 7.27 10.51
C HIS A 141 -8.21 6.96 9.40
N GLU A 142 -9.50 7.12 9.67
CA GLU A 142 -10.59 6.84 8.73
C GLU A 142 -10.45 7.59 7.41
N SER A 143 -10.13 8.87 7.49
CA SER A 143 -9.92 9.71 6.30
C SER A 143 -8.79 9.20 5.40
N THR A 144 -7.78 8.53 5.97
CA THR A 144 -6.69 7.92 5.18
C THR A 144 -7.21 6.70 4.43
N LEU A 145 -7.97 5.83 5.09
CA LEU A 145 -8.54 4.64 4.46
C LEU A 145 -9.51 5.04 3.32
N ARG A 146 -10.42 5.98 3.59
CA ARG A 146 -11.38 6.48 2.58
C ARG A 146 -10.68 7.07 1.37
N LYS A 147 -9.63 7.87 1.57
CA LYS A 147 -8.82 8.40 0.46
C LYS A 147 -8.25 7.30 -0.43
N ARG A 148 -7.76 6.20 0.14
CA ARG A 148 -7.23 5.06 -0.64
C ARG A 148 -8.32 4.34 -1.43
N LEU A 149 -9.49 4.17 -0.84
CA LEU A 149 -10.63 3.57 -1.53
C LEU A 149 -11.09 4.44 -2.70
N SER A 150 -11.18 5.76 -2.51
CA SER A 150 -11.50 6.70 -3.60
C SER A 150 -10.44 6.70 -4.70
N GLU A 151 -9.15 6.75 -4.33
CA GLU A 151 -8.05 6.71 -5.31
C GLU A 151 -8.04 5.42 -6.13
N PHE A 152 -8.36 4.27 -5.51
CA PHE A 152 -8.51 3.01 -6.23
C PHE A 152 -9.77 3.00 -7.11
N GLY A 153 -10.89 3.58 -6.63
CA GLY A 153 -12.12 3.71 -7.41
C GLY A 153 -11.99 4.57 -8.67
N GLU A 154 -10.93 5.37 -8.79
CA GLU A 154 -10.61 6.13 -10.00
C GLU A 154 -9.73 5.35 -10.99
N THR A 155 -9.30 4.13 -10.65
CA THR A 155 -8.49 3.29 -11.54
C THR A 155 -9.39 2.37 -12.39
N PRO A 156 -8.96 2.01 -13.62
CA PRO A 156 -9.73 1.09 -14.47
C PRO A 156 -9.91 -0.29 -13.82
N ALA A 157 -8.98 -0.71 -12.96
CA ALA A 157 -9.06 -1.97 -12.23
C ALA A 157 -10.26 -2.04 -11.26
N SER A 158 -10.81 -0.90 -10.83
CA SER A 158 -11.97 -0.87 -9.94
C SER A 158 -13.29 -1.26 -10.61
N GLN A 159 -13.34 -1.25 -11.93
CA GLN A 159 -14.55 -1.57 -12.71
C GLN A 159 -14.67 -3.07 -13.01
N LEU A 160 -13.63 -3.86 -12.72
CA LEU A 160 -13.59 -5.29 -12.98
C LEU A 160 -14.42 -6.07 -11.95
N THR A 161 -15.10 -7.11 -12.42
CA THR A 161 -15.73 -8.12 -11.56
C THR A 161 -14.68 -9.00 -10.87
N LEU A 162 -15.09 -9.76 -9.85
CA LEU A 162 -14.17 -10.68 -9.15
C LEU A 162 -13.52 -11.68 -10.12
N ASP A 163 -14.31 -12.29 -11.01
CA ASP A 163 -13.83 -13.32 -11.93
C ASP A 163 -12.90 -12.73 -13.00
N GLU A 164 -13.20 -11.55 -13.52
CA GLU A 164 -12.33 -10.81 -14.43
C GLU A 164 -11.02 -10.42 -13.72
N PHE A 165 -11.11 -9.89 -12.49
CA PHE A 165 -9.94 -9.51 -11.72
C PHE A 165 -9.04 -10.71 -11.41
N MET A 166 -9.62 -11.90 -11.24
CA MET A 166 -8.89 -13.12 -10.93
C MET A 166 -8.28 -13.80 -12.16
N SER A 167 -8.91 -13.68 -13.32
CA SER A 167 -8.45 -14.28 -14.59
C SER A 167 -7.48 -13.40 -15.37
N ILE A 168 -7.59 -12.08 -15.26
CA ILE A 168 -6.71 -11.14 -15.95
C ILE A 168 -5.33 -11.17 -15.30
N ASP A 169 -4.31 -11.30 -16.16
CA ASP A 169 -2.94 -10.98 -15.78
C ASP A 169 -2.84 -9.45 -15.60
N LEU A 170 -2.92 -9.01 -14.35
CA LEU A 170 -2.83 -7.60 -13.97
C LEU A 170 -1.51 -6.97 -14.41
N ASP A 171 -0.51 -7.79 -14.75
CA ASP A 171 0.79 -7.38 -15.23
C ASP A 171 0.79 -7.04 -16.73
N ALA A 172 -0.15 -7.58 -17.49
CA ALA A 172 -0.34 -7.29 -18.91
C ALA A 172 -1.16 -6.01 -19.17
N MET A 173 -1.81 -5.46 -18.12
CA MET A 173 -2.60 -4.22 -18.22
C MET A 173 -1.65 -3.01 -18.22
N THR A 174 -1.26 -2.58 -19.41
CA THR A 174 -0.18 -1.61 -19.71
C THR A 174 -0.43 -0.16 -19.27
N GLU A 175 -1.66 0.18 -18.89
CA GLU A 175 -1.98 1.54 -18.42
C GLU A 175 -1.68 1.67 -16.92
N GLU A 176 -0.46 2.12 -16.62
CA GLU A 176 -0.11 2.65 -15.30
C GLU A 176 -0.76 4.03 -15.10
N MET A 177 -1.12 4.35 -13.86
CA MET A 177 -1.66 5.65 -13.50
C MET A 177 -0.63 6.53 -12.80
N ASP A 178 -0.71 7.84 -13.05
CA ASP A 178 0.08 8.83 -12.34
C ASP A 178 -0.23 8.84 -10.82
N PRO A 179 0.78 9.13 -9.98
CA PRO A 179 0.58 9.28 -8.53
C PRO A 179 -0.50 10.33 -8.20
N PRO A 180 -1.31 10.13 -7.14
CA PRO A 180 -2.39 11.08 -6.80
C PRO A 180 -1.94 12.52 -6.52
N SER A 181 -0.70 12.73 -6.07
CA SER A 181 -0.11 14.07 -5.91
C SER A 181 -0.03 14.82 -7.25
N PHE A 182 0.29 14.12 -8.34
CA PHE A 182 0.38 14.69 -9.68
C PHE A 182 -1.00 15.02 -10.26
N LYS A 183 -1.98 14.12 -10.08
CA LYS A 183 -3.37 14.35 -10.50
C LYS A 183 -3.99 15.57 -9.82
N LEU A 184 -3.79 15.71 -8.50
CA LEU A 184 -4.28 16.84 -7.72
C LEU A 184 -3.65 18.17 -8.14
N ALA A 185 -2.33 18.19 -8.39
CA ALA A 185 -1.63 19.38 -8.87
C ALA A 185 -2.21 19.86 -10.22
N ARG A 186 -2.36 18.95 -11.19
CA ARG A 186 -2.95 19.27 -12.50
C ARG A 186 -4.40 19.75 -12.42
N LYS A 187 -5.21 19.16 -11.53
CA LYS A 187 -6.59 19.61 -11.32
C LYS A 187 -6.63 21.05 -10.80
N LYS A 188 -5.81 21.35 -9.79
CA LYS A 188 -5.70 22.70 -9.21
C LYS A 188 -5.21 23.72 -10.23
N ASP A 189 -4.26 23.36 -11.10
CA ASP A 189 -3.77 24.26 -12.15
C ASP A 189 -4.84 24.53 -13.21
N ARG A 190 -5.63 23.52 -13.61
CA ARG A 190 -6.78 23.72 -14.50
C ARG A 190 -7.83 24.64 -13.89
N GLU A 191 -8.14 24.46 -12.60
CA GLU A 191 -9.09 25.32 -11.89
C GLU A 191 -8.58 26.77 -11.81
N ARG A 192 -7.27 26.99 -11.66
CA ARG A 192 -6.66 28.34 -11.65
C ARG A 192 -6.79 29.05 -13.00
N HIS A 193 -6.62 28.33 -14.11
CA HIS A 193 -6.69 28.91 -15.47
C HIS A 193 -8.12 29.12 -15.99
N CYS A 194 -9.16 28.70 -15.24
CA CYS A 194 -10.56 28.89 -15.62
C CYS A 194 -11.18 30.17 -15.02
N PHE A 195 -10.42 30.92 -14.21
CA PHE A 195 -10.84 32.18 -13.58
C PHE A 195 -10.15 33.43 -14.16
N ASP A 196 -9.40 33.28 -15.25
CA ASP A 196 -8.88 34.38 -16.09
C ASP A 196 -9.60 34.38 -17.45
#